data_AF-H5WLH4-F1
#
_entry.id   AF-H5WLH4-F1
#
_cell.length_a   1.000
_cell.length_b   1.000
_cell.length_c   1.000
_cell.angle_alpha   90.00
_cell.angle_beta   90.00
_cell.angle_gamma   90.00
#
_symmetry.space_group_name_H-M   'P 1'
#
loop_
_entity.id
_entity.type
_entity.pdbx_description
1 polymer ?
#
loop_
_entity_poly.entity_id
_entity_poly.type
_entity_poly.pdbx_seq_one_letter_code
_entity_poly.pdbx_strand_id
1 'polypeptide(L)'
;MPSQAEKLEAHARHLLDAFIRLRERYSLLEPMLFDPEVPKLRGSGAQARGFLTLRHSLFLSCAQDIAKLTLDSDKRTPSIKGLMAALEDMTVCKTFEQRFAIWESPSVEIETDPEIIEALKRMEARQQAGRRAQFSEIMARLRGNWVTLSQEPYLAGFLTIRDKVAAHTEVHLVADKYQFVDIGTLGVKWSDIRRAIDTMQSIVEDLGLVIRNAGFAWEMLDEQLTRASKAFWSVPKSAA
;
A
#
# COMPACT_ATOMS: atom_id res chain seq x y z
N MET A 1 -8.67 5.54 27.23
CA MET A 1 -8.80 5.76 25.78
C MET A 1 -7.45 5.48 25.13
N PRO A 2 -7.40 4.85 23.95
CA PRO A 2 -6.12 4.60 23.27
C PRO A 2 -5.42 5.93 22.95
N SER A 3 -4.11 5.95 23.11
CA SER A 3 -3.25 7.07 22.73
C SER A 3 -3.25 7.27 21.21
N GLN A 4 -2.88 8.49 20.78
CA GLN A 4 -2.75 8.79 19.36
C GLN A 4 -1.72 7.89 18.66
N ALA A 5 -0.63 7.53 19.34
CA ALA A 5 0.39 6.65 18.79
C ALA A 5 -0.15 5.22 18.57
N GLU A 6 -0.86 4.64 19.55
CA GLU A 6 -1.49 3.31 19.40
C GLU A 6 -2.51 3.29 18.26
N LYS A 7 -3.26 4.38 18.10
CA LYS A 7 -4.19 4.53 16.96
C LYS A 7 -3.45 4.50 15.63
N LEU A 8 -2.34 5.23 15.51
CA LEU A 8 -1.56 5.29 14.28
C LEU A 8 -0.88 3.96 13.97
N GLU A 9 -0.40 3.23 14.99
CA GLU A 9 0.12 1.87 14.83
C GLU A 9 -0.95 0.90 14.30
N ALA A 10 -2.17 0.96 14.85
CA ALA A 10 -3.30 0.17 14.36
C ALA A 10 -3.66 0.54 12.91
N HIS A 11 -3.69 1.83 12.58
CA HIS A 11 -3.94 2.29 11.22
C HIS A 11 -2.84 1.83 10.25
N ALA A 12 -1.56 1.92 10.62
CA ALA A 12 -0.45 1.45 9.79
C ALA A 12 -0.52 -0.06 9.56
N ARG A 13 -0.91 -0.85 10.57
CA ARG A 13 -1.15 -2.29 10.42
C ARG A 13 -2.29 -2.57 9.44
N HIS A 14 -3.44 -1.94 9.63
CA HIS A 14 -4.59 -2.18 8.75
C HIS A 14 -4.40 -1.63 7.34
N LEU A 15 -3.59 -0.59 7.17
CA LEU A 15 -3.16 -0.13 5.85
C LEU A 15 -2.36 -1.22 5.14
N LEU A 16 -1.39 -1.85 5.82
CA LEU A 16 -0.63 -2.99 5.27
C LEU A 16 -1.56 -4.15 4.90
N ASP A 17 -2.46 -4.56 5.80
CA ASP A 17 -3.41 -5.66 5.53
C ASP A 17 -4.27 -5.37 4.29
N ALA A 18 -4.78 -4.15 4.19
CA ALA A 18 -5.62 -3.74 3.05
C ALA A 18 -4.80 -3.62 1.76
N PHE A 19 -3.55 -3.17 1.85
CA PHE A 19 -2.64 -3.10 0.71
C PHE A 19 -2.26 -4.49 0.18
N ILE A 20 -2.05 -5.48 1.06
CA ILE A 20 -1.84 -6.88 0.66
C ILE A 20 -3.04 -7.37 -0.17
N ARG A 21 -4.27 -7.08 0.27
CA ARG A 21 -5.49 -7.45 -0.49
C ARG A 21 -5.58 -6.78 -1.86
N LEU A 22 -5.10 -5.54 -1.99
CA LEU A 22 -4.98 -4.88 -3.29
C LEU A 22 -3.97 -5.64 -4.18
N ARG A 23 -2.82 -6.03 -3.64
CA ARG A 23 -1.82 -6.82 -4.38
C ARG A 23 -2.35 -8.19 -4.80
N GLU A 24 -3.13 -8.85 -3.94
CA GLU A 24 -3.83 -10.11 -4.28
C GLU A 24 -4.74 -9.93 -5.50
N ARG A 25 -5.60 -8.91 -5.49
CA ARG A 25 -6.49 -8.61 -6.63
C ARG A 25 -5.70 -8.27 -7.88
N TYR A 26 -4.66 -7.45 -7.76
CA TYR A 26 -3.82 -7.09 -8.89
C TYR A 26 -3.08 -8.29 -9.49
N SER A 27 -2.64 -9.25 -8.66
CA SER A 27 -1.96 -10.46 -9.14
C SER A 27 -2.86 -11.32 -10.03
N LEU A 28 -4.18 -11.27 -9.84
CA LEU A 28 -5.15 -11.90 -10.76
C LEU A 28 -5.39 -11.05 -12.00
N LEU A 29 -5.44 -9.71 -11.86
CA LEU A 29 -5.70 -8.81 -12.97
C LEU A 29 -4.53 -8.73 -13.97
N GLU A 30 -3.29 -8.66 -13.48
CA GLU A 30 -2.10 -8.40 -14.30
C GLU A 30 -1.96 -9.39 -15.48
N PRO A 31 -2.08 -10.73 -15.31
CA PRO A 31 -2.03 -11.65 -16.43
C PRO A 31 -3.13 -11.42 -17.47
N MET A 32 -4.33 -10.99 -17.07
CA MET A 32 -5.42 -10.68 -18.02
C MET A 32 -5.11 -9.48 -18.92
N LEU A 33 -4.13 -8.65 -18.53
CA LEU A 33 -3.76 -7.43 -19.22
C LEU A 33 -2.46 -7.57 -20.00
N PHE A 34 -1.49 -8.32 -19.47
CA PHE A 34 -0.11 -8.32 -19.96
C PHE A 34 0.46 -9.70 -20.29
N ASP A 35 -0.17 -10.80 -19.86
CA ASP A 35 0.19 -12.15 -20.33
C ASP A 35 -0.62 -12.44 -21.61
N PRO A 36 0.01 -12.54 -22.80
CA PRO A 36 -0.72 -12.74 -24.04
C PRO A 36 -1.47 -14.09 -24.11
N GLU A 37 -1.05 -15.11 -23.35
CA GLU A 37 -1.70 -16.42 -23.39
C GLU A 37 -3.02 -16.43 -22.62
N VAL A 38 -3.16 -15.62 -21.56
CA VAL A 38 -4.37 -15.58 -20.74
C VAL A 38 -5.60 -15.08 -21.54
N PRO A 39 -5.59 -13.91 -22.20
CA PRO A 39 -6.68 -13.46 -23.07
C PRO A 39 -6.90 -14.38 -24.27
N LYS A 40 -5.84 -14.97 -24.82
CA LYS A 40 -5.96 -15.90 -25.95
C LYS A 40 -6.74 -17.15 -25.59
N LEU A 41 -6.48 -17.73 -24.40
CA LEU A 41 -7.12 -18.95 -23.92
C LEU A 41 -8.52 -18.71 -23.34
N ARG A 42 -8.76 -17.54 -22.73
CA ARG A 42 -9.98 -17.29 -21.92
C ARG A 42 -10.87 -16.16 -22.45
N GLY A 43 -10.34 -15.30 -23.31
CA GLY A 43 -11.02 -14.12 -23.83
C GLY A 43 -11.95 -14.37 -25.01
N SER A 44 -12.10 -15.62 -25.45
CA SER A 44 -12.97 -16.02 -26.57
C SER A 44 -13.86 -17.23 -26.21
N GLY A 45 -14.83 -17.53 -27.08
CA GLY A 45 -15.76 -18.65 -26.89
C GLY A 45 -16.66 -18.51 -25.66
N ALA A 46 -17.05 -19.65 -25.09
CA ALA A 46 -18.02 -19.71 -23.97
C ALA A 46 -17.55 -18.98 -22.70
N GLN A 47 -16.23 -18.82 -22.51
CA GLN A 47 -15.64 -18.18 -21.33
C GLN A 47 -15.49 -16.66 -21.47
N ALA A 48 -15.59 -16.12 -22.70
CA ALA A 48 -15.29 -14.71 -23.00
C ALA A 48 -16.06 -13.72 -22.12
N ARG A 49 -17.37 -13.95 -21.94
CA ARG A 49 -18.22 -13.07 -21.14
C ARG A 49 -17.79 -13.04 -19.68
N GLY A 50 -17.50 -14.20 -19.09
CA GLY A 50 -17.02 -14.32 -17.72
C GLY A 50 -15.65 -13.67 -17.54
N PHE A 51 -14.74 -13.87 -18.49
CA PHE A 51 -13.42 -13.25 -18.51
C PHE A 51 -13.50 -11.72 -18.54
N LEU A 52 -14.33 -11.15 -19.41
CA LEU A 52 -14.52 -9.70 -19.50
C LEU A 52 -15.13 -9.11 -18.23
N THR A 53 -16.14 -9.77 -17.65
CA THR A 53 -16.74 -9.36 -16.37
C THR A 53 -15.69 -9.37 -15.26
N LEU A 54 -14.91 -10.45 -15.14
CA LEU A 54 -13.87 -10.56 -14.12
C LEU A 54 -12.80 -9.47 -14.27
N ARG A 55 -12.33 -9.23 -15.50
CA ARG A 55 -11.34 -8.19 -15.80
C ARG A 55 -11.85 -6.81 -15.37
N HIS A 56 -13.10 -6.50 -15.72
CA HIS A 56 -13.72 -5.22 -15.38
C HIS A 56 -13.90 -5.06 -13.86
N SER A 57 -14.42 -6.08 -13.18
CA SER A 57 -14.62 -6.06 -11.73
C SER A 57 -13.29 -5.93 -10.96
N LEU A 58 -12.26 -6.66 -11.36
CA LEU A 58 -10.94 -6.57 -10.75
C LEU A 58 -10.32 -5.18 -10.96
N PHE A 59 -10.47 -4.61 -12.15
CA PHE A 59 -10.02 -3.24 -12.43
C PHE A 59 -10.69 -2.22 -11.52
N LEU A 60 -12.02 -2.24 -11.45
CA LEU A 60 -12.78 -1.31 -10.61
C LEU A 60 -12.39 -1.47 -9.14
N SER A 61 -12.24 -2.71 -8.66
CA SER A 61 -11.81 -2.96 -7.29
C SER A 61 -10.41 -2.41 -7.03
N CYS A 62 -9.43 -2.65 -7.91
CA CYS A 62 -8.08 -2.13 -7.74
C CYS A 62 -8.06 -0.59 -7.74
N ALA A 63 -8.77 0.05 -8.67
CA ALA A 63 -8.91 1.50 -8.71
C ALA A 63 -9.53 2.06 -7.42
N GLN A 64 -10.60 1.41 -6.94
CA GLN A 64 -11.28 1.78 -5.72
C GLN A 64 -10.37 1.68 -4.49
N ASP A 65 -9.62 0.59 -4.37
CA ASP A 65 -8.69 0.39 -3.26
C ASP A 65 -7.54 1.36 -3.30
N ILE A 66 -6.95 1.62 -4.48
CA ILE A 66 -5.92 2.64 -4.64
C ILE A 66 -6.46 3.97 -4.12
N ALA A 67 -7.63 4.41 -4.57
CA ALA A 67 -8.23 5.66 -4.13
C ALA A 67 -8.47 5.70 -2.60
N LYS A 68 -8.98 4.62 -2.00
CA LYS A 68 -9.22 4.54 -0.55
C LYS A 68 -7.92 4.56 0.26
N LEU A 69 -6.96 3.73 -0.11
CA LEU A 69 -5.72 3.56 0.64
C LEU A 69 -4.78 4.76 0.46
N THR A 70 -4.90 5.51 -0.63
CA THR A 70 -4.08 6.71 -0.88
C THR A 70 -4.73 8.01 -0.40
N LEU A 71 -5.92 8.34 -0.88
CA LEU A 71 -6.49 9.69 -0.83
C LEU A 71 -7.54 9.92 0.26
N ASP A 72 -8.07 8.85 0.87
CA ASP A 72 -9.11 8.96 1.88
C ASP A 72 -8.62 9.79 3.08
N SER A 73 -9.50 10.63 3.63
CA SER A 73 -9.18 11.53 4.75
C SER A 73 -10.11 11.35 5.94
N ASP A 74 -10.97 10.32 5.94
CA ASP A 74 -11.78 10.01 7.10
C ASP A 74 -10.88 9.56 8.27
N LYS A 75 -11.18 10.06 9.47
CA LYS A 75 -10.38 9.81 10.69
C LYS A 75 -10.40 8.34 11.13
N ARG A 76 -11.29 7.52 10.58
CA ARG A 76 -11.45 6.08 10.85
C ARG A 76 -10.80 5.22 9.77
N THR A 77 -10.40 5.80 8.65
CA THR A 77 -9.79 5.06 7.54
C THR A 77 -8.27 4.99 7.70
N PRO A 78 -7.66 3.80 7.54
CA PRO A 78 -6.22 3.65 7.49
C PRO A 78 -5.71 3.98 6.07
N SER A 79 -5.53 5.27 5.77
CA SER A 79 -5.01 5.75 4.48
C SER A 79 -3.61 6.35 4.63
N ILE A 80 -2.84 6.33 3.53
CA ILE A 80 -1.54 6.97 3.41
C ILE A 80 -1.67 8.47 3.71
N LYS A 81 -2.62 9.17 3.07
CA LYS A 81 -2.84 10.60 3.34
C LYS A 81 -3.09 10.90 4.81
N GLY A 82 -3.92 10.08 5.47
CA GLY A 82 -4.23 10.25 6.89
C GLY A 82 -3.01 10.04 7.80
N LEU A 83 -2.21 9.00 7.53
CA LEU A 83 -0.97 8.74 8.27
C LEU A 83 0.09 9.81 8.02
N MET A 84 0.26 10.25 6.77
CA MET A 84 1.18 11.33 6.41
C MET A 84 0.80 12.64 7.11
N ALA A 85 -0.47 13.02 7.09
CA ALA A 85 -0.96 14.21 7.78
C ALA A 85 -0.74 14.10 9.31
N ALA A 86 -0.85 12.91 9.90
CA ALA A 86 -0.55 12.72 11.31
C ALA A 86 0.95 12.84 11.63
N LEU A 87 1.83 12.41 10.72
CA LEU A 87 3.29 12.51 10.86
C LEU A 87 3.84 13.91 10.57
N GLU A 88 3.02 14.83 10.06
CA GLU A 88 3.35 16.26 9.98
C GLU A 88 3.32 16.93 11.36
N ASP A 89 2.58 16.38 12.32
CA ASP A 89 2.61 16.84 13.71
C ASP A 89 3.96 16.51 14.35
N MET A 90 4.71 17.56 14.71
CA MET A 90 6.03 17.43 15.33
C MET A 90 6.02 16.62 16.62
N THR A 91 4.95 16.66 17.41
CA THR A 91 4.84 15.94 18.68
C THR A 91 4.68 14.44 18.45
N VAL A 92 3.87 14.07 17.47
CA VAL A 92 3.66 12.68 17.02
C VAL A 92 4.94 12.15 16.40
N CYS A 93 5.55 12.91 15.49
CA CYS A 93 6.78 12.53 14.80
C CYS A 93 7.93 12.29 15.81
N LYS A 94 8.13 13.20 16.77
CA LYS A 94 9.12 13.02 17.85
C LYS A 94 8.85 11.80 18.71
N THR A 95 7.57 11.48 18.95
CA THR A 95 7.20 10.28 19.72
C THR A 95 7.66 9.01 19.00
N PHE A 96 7.43 8.92 17.69
CA PHE A 96 7.88 7.77 16.89
C PHE A 96 9.40 7.75 16.70
N GLU A 97 10.04 8.91 16.52
CA GLU A 97 11.51 9.00 16.47
C GLU A 97 12.14 8.47 17.77
N GLN A 98 11.60 8.86 18.92
CA GLN A 98 12.05 8.36 20.22
C GLN A 98 11.89 6.86 20.33
N ARG A 99 10.73 6.31 19.94
CA ARG A 99 10.48 4.86 19.95
C ARG A 99 11.41 4.10 19.01
N PHE A 100 11.66 4.64 17.82
CA PHE A 100 12.57 4.05 16.83
C PHE A 100 14.03 4.07 17.29
N ALA A 101 14.41 5.09 18.06
CA ALA A 101 15.76 5.23 18.61
C ALA A 101 16.05 4.28 19.78
N ILE A 102 15.04 3.64 20.38
CA ILE A 102 15.26 2.70 21.48
C ILE A 102 16.05 1.51 20.96
N TRP A 103 17.22 1.30 21.55
CA TRP A 103 18.04 0.12 21.35
C TRP A 103 17.86 -0.81 22.56
N GLU A 104 17.16 -1.92 22.39
CA GLU A 104 17.16 -2.98 23.40
C GLU A 104 18.50 -3.70 23.35
N SER A 105 19.46 -3.23 24.15
CA SER A 105 20.67 -4.02 24.40
C SER A 105 20.28 -5.28 25.18
N PRO A 106 20.87 -6.45 24.87
CA PRO A 106 20.77 -7.62 25.75
C PRO A 106 21.13 -7.17 27.16
N SER A 107 20.30 -7.51 28.15
CA SER A 107 20.56 -7.17 29.54
C SER A 107 21.89 -7.79 29.95
N VAL A 108 22.93 -6.98 30.02
CA VAL A 108 24.18 -7.39 30.62
C VAL A 108 23.85 -7.61 32.09
N GLU A 109 24.00 -8.84 32.57
CA GLU A 109 23.99 -9.16 33.99
C GLU A 109 24.77 -8.08 34.73
N ILE A 110 24.12 -7.45 35.72
CA ILE A 110 24.51 -6.21 36.42
C ILE A 110 26.04 -6.00 36.40
N GLU A 111 26.53 -5.36 35.35
CA GLU A 111 27.95 -5.03 35.21
C GLU A 111 28.27 -3.92 36.21
N THR A 112 29.30 -4.13 37.03
CA THR A 112 29.62 -3.23 38.15
C THR A 112 30.89 -2.42 37.90
N ASP A 113 31.64 -2.76 36.85
CA ASP A 113 32.83 -1.99 36.47
C ASP A 113 32.45 -0.63 35.87
N PRO A 114 32.87 0.50 36.51
CA PRO A 114 32.57 1.85 36.02
C PRO A 114 33.09 2.14 34.61
N GLU A 115 34.24 1.58 34.20
CA GLU A 115 34.80 1.79 32.87
C GLU A 115 33.96 1.07 31.80
N ILE A 116 33.49 -0.14 32.11
CA ILE A 116 32.62 -0.91 31.22
C ILE A 116 31.24 -0.25 31.11
N ILE A 117 30.66 0.23 32.23
CA ILE A 117 29.40 0.98 32.21
C ILE A 117 29.51 2.23 31.33
N GLU A 118 30.59 3.00 31.48
CA GLU A 118 30.80 4.23 30.71
C GLU A 118 31.06 3.94 29.21
N ALA A 119 31.75 2.84 28.90
CA ALA A 119 31.89 2.37 27.52
C ALA A 119 30.54 1.94 26.91
N LEU A 120 29.71 1.20 27.67
CA LEU A 120 28.37 0.77 27.25
C LEU A 120 27.45 1.97 27.00
N LYS A 121 27.43 2.98 27.88
CA LYS A 121 26.68 4.22 27.67
C LYS A 121 27.10 4.96 26.42
N ARG A 122 28.42 5.05 26.17
CA ARG A 122 28.95 5.67 24.94
C ARG A 122 28.55 4.89 23.68
N MET A 123 28.53 3.56 23.74
CA MET A 123 28.05 2.71 22.65
C MET A 123 26.55 2.91 22.41
N GLU A 124 25.74 2.91 23.47
CA GLU A 124 24.30 3.14 23.38
C GLU A 124 23.98 4.50 22.76
N ALA A 125 24.63 5.58 23.22
CA ALA A 125 24.45 6.92 22.67
C ALA A 125 24.78 6.99 21.17
N ARG A 126 25.85 6.32 20.73
CA ARG A 126 26.20 6.23 19.29
C ARG A 126 25.15 5.46 18.49
N GLN A 127 24.64 4.35 19.02
CA GLN A 127 23.61 3.56 18.35
C GLN A 127 22.28 4.33 18.27
N GLN A 128 21.86 4.99 19.35
CA GLN A 128 20.67 5.84 19.36
C GLN A 128 20.80 6.97 18.34
N ALA A 129 21.97 7.63 18.25
CA ALA A 129 22.22 8.65 17.23
C ALA A 129 22.11 8.08 15.81
N GLY A 130 22.68 6.89 15.57
CA GLY A 130 22.57 6.18 14.29
C GLY A 130 21.12 5.85 13.91
N ARG A 131 20.33 5.34 14.86
CA ARG A 131 18.89 5.08 14.67
C ARG A 131 18.10 6.34 14.35
N ARG A 132 18.38 7.47 14.99
CA ARG A 132 17.73 8.75 14.67
C ARG A 132 18.08 9.26 13.28
N ALA A 133 19.32 9.07 12.85
CA ALA A 133 19.73 9.37 11.48
C ALA A 133 18.96 8.50 10.47
N GLN A 134 18.87 7.18 10.71
CA GLN A 134 18.07 6.26 9.90
C GLN A 134 16.59 6.66 9.86
N PHE A 135 15.99 7.01 11.00
CA PHE A 135 14.61 7.49 11.06
C PHE A 135 14.41 8.73 10.16
N SER A 136 15.35 9.67 10.22
CA SER A 136 15.32 10.89 9.42
C SER A 136 15.42 10.60 7.92
N GLU A 137 16.28 9.65 7.52
CA GLU A 137 16.40 9.20 6.13
C GLU A 137 15.12 8.54 5.63
N ILE A 138 14.53 7.64 6.42
CA ILE A 138 13.26 6.97 6.08
C ILE A 138 12.13 8.01 5.97
N MET A 139 12.05 8.97 6.90
CA MET A 139 11.05 10.04 6.85
C MET A 139 11.22 10.94 5.62
N ALA A 140 12.45 11.25 5.21
CA ALA A 140 12.71 12.03 4.01
C ALA A 140 12.27 11.27 2.74
N ARG A 141 12.62 9.99 2.64
CA ARG A 141 12.19 9.12 1.54
C ARG A 141 10.67 8.98 1.48
N LEU A 142 10.03 8.72 2.63
CA LEU A 142 8.59 8.61 2.78
C LEU A 142 7.86 9.87 2.28
N ARG A 143 8.34 11.06 2.69
CA ARG A 143 7.80 12.35 2.22
C ARG A 143 7.99 12.53 0.72
N GLY A 144 9.18 12.21 0.20
CA GLY A 144 9.46 12.29 -1.24
C GLY A 144 8.51 11.42 -2.06
N ASN A 145 8.37 10.14 -1.68
CA ASN A 145 7.47 9.20 -2.34
C ASN A 145 6.00 9.64 -2.24
N TRP A 146 5.58 10.18 -1.10
CA TRP A 146 4.24 10.71 -0.95
C TRP A 146 3.96 11.92 -1.85
N VAL A 147 4.90 12.87 -1.95
CA VAL A 147 4.79 14.02 -2.85
C VAL A 147 4.65 13.53 -4.30
N THR A 148 5.52 12.62 -4.74
CA THR A 148 5.45 12.03 -6.08
C THR A 148 4.09 11.39 -6.32
N LEU A 149 3.66 10.47 -5.45
CA LEU A 149 2.39 9.74 -5.63
C LEU A 149 1.19 10.69 -5.63
N SER A 150 1.11 11.61 -4.66
CA SER A 150 -0.05 12.49 -4.48
C SER A 150 -0.26 13.48 -5.63
N GLN A 151 0.76 13.69 -6.48
CA GLN A 151 0.71 14.56 -7.64
C GLN A 151 0.39 13.82 -8.95
N GLU A 152 0.29 12.49 -8.92
CA GLU A 152 0.03 11.70 -10.11
C GLU A 152 -1.40 11.94 -10.66
N PRO A 153 -1.55 12.28 -11.95
CA PRO A 153 -2.85 12.65 -12.52
C PRO A 153 -3.85 11.48 -12.55
N TYR A 154 -3.37 10.25 -12.64
CA TYR A 154 -4.24 9.06 -12.67
C TYR A 154 -5.00 8.85 -11.35
N LEU A 155 -4.53 9.42 -10.24
CA LEU A 155 -5.21 9.30 -8.94
C LEU A 155 -6.58 9.98 -8.93
N ALA A 156 -6.74 11.08 -9.67
CA ALA A 156 -8.05 11.74 -9.83
C ALA A 156 -9.05 10.83 -10.59
N GLY A 157 -8.55 10.06 -11.56
CA GLY A 157 -9.34 9.07 -12.27
C GLY A 157 -9.79 7.93 -11.35
N PHE A 158 -8.88 7.39 -10.53
CA PHE A 158 -9.24 6.37 -9.53
C PHE A 158 -10.23 6.87 -8.49
N LEU A 159 -10.09 8.13 -8.04
CA LEU A 159 -11.04 8.78 -7.15
C LEU A 159 -12.44 8.85 -7.78
N THR A 160 -12.50 9.26 -9.05
CA THR A 160 -13.75 9.31 -9.82
C THR A 160 -14.39 7.93 -9.97
N ILE A 161 -13.58 6.89 -10.21
CA ILE A 161 -14.06 5.50 -10.27
C ILE A 161 -14.66 5.08 -8.92
N ARG A 162 -13.98 5.37 -7.80
CA ARG A 162 -14.47 5.06 -6.46
C ARG A 162 -15.82 5.73 -6.20
N ASP A 163 -15.89 7.04 -6.43
CA ASP A 163 -17.03 7.86 -6.02
C ASP A 163 -18.22 7.68 -6.95
N LYS A 164 -18.00 7.75 -8.27
CA LYS A 164 -19.10 7.86 -9.24
C LYS A 164 -19.48 6.52 -9.86
N VAL A 165 -18.49 5.68 -10.14
CA VAL A 165 -18.73 4.40 -10.84
C VAL A 165 -19.08 3.30 -9.84
N ALA A 166 -18.19 3.04 -8.88
CA ALA A 166 -18.33 1.90 -7.96
C ALA A 166 -19.33 2.15 -6.84
N ALA A 167 -19.36 3.35 -6.24
CA ALA A 167 -20.24 3.63 -5.11
C ALA A 167 -21.66 4.03 -5.52
N HIS A 168 -21.82 4.76 -6.64
CA HIS A 168 -23.09 5.41 -6.97
C HIS A 168 -23.70 5.01 -8.32
N THR A 169 -22.97 4.28 -9.19
CA THR A 169 -23.46 3.95 -10.54
C THR A 169 -24.05 5.18 -11.25
N GLU A 170 -23.31 6.29 -11.18
CA GLU A 170 -23.80 7.62 -11.54
C GLU A 170 -24.10 7.72 -13.05
N VAL A 171 -25.18 8.44 -13.37
CA VAL A 171 -25.61 8.74 -14.74
C VAL A 171 -25.50 10.24 -15.01
N HIS A 172 -24.97 10.57 -16.18
CA HIS A 172 -24.84 11.95 -16.65
C HIS A 172 -25.70 12.18 -17.90
N LEU A 173 -26.28 13.37 -18.00
CA LEU A 173 -26.97 13.82 -19.20
C LEU A 173 -25.93 14.35 -20.19
N VAL A 174 -25.75 13.67 -21.31
CA VAL A 174 -24.86 14.08 -22.40
C VAL A 174 -25.64 14.04 -23.71
N ALA A 175 -25.71 15.18 -24.40
CA ALA A 175 -26.44 15.32 -25.67
C ALA A 175 -27.85 14.70 -25.61
N ASP A 176 -28.63 15.13 -24.61
CA ASP A 176 -30.02 14.71 -24.36
C ASP A 176 -30.23 13.22 -24.04
N LYS A 177 -29.17 12.49 -23.68
CA LYS A 177 -29.24 11.09 -23.22
C LYS A 177 -28.56 10.90 -21.87
N TYR A 178 -29.21 10.15 -20.99
CA TYR A 178 -28.59 9.68 -19.75
C TYR A 178 -27.66 8.51 -20.07
N GLN A 179 -26.41 8.63 -19.70
CA GLN A 179 -25.39 7.59 -19.86
C GLN A 179 -24.55 7.44 -18.60
N PHE A 180 -24.00 6.24 -18.37
CA PHE A 180 -23.05 6.02 -17.28
C PHE A 180 -21.77 6.84 -17.48
N VAL A 181 -21.07 7.09 -16.39
CA VAL A 181 -19.70 7.63 -16.42
C VAL A 181 -18.83 6.74 -17.32
N ASP A 182 -18.26 7.32 -18.36
CA ASP A 182 -17.33 6.62 -19.25
C ASP A 182 -15.92 6.62 -18.65
N ILE A 183 -15.50 5.45 -18.16
CA ILE A 183 -14.16 5.21 -17.61
C ILE A 183 -13.07 5.54 -18.65
N GLY A 184 -13.33 5.34 -19.94
CA GLY A 184 -12.39 5.64 -21.02
C GLY A 184 -12.01 7.12 -21.10
N THR A 185 -12.88 8.01 -20.60
CA THR A 185 -12.62 9.46 -20.58
C THR A 185 -11.79 9.92 -19.38
N LEU A 186 -11.56 9.06 -18.39
CA LEU A 186 -10.83 9.40 -17.16
C LEU A 186 -9.31 9.43 -17.34
N GLY A 187 -8.79 9.09 -18.54
CA GLY A 187 -7.36 9.13 -18.85
C GLY A 187 -6.52 8.08 -18.10
N VAL A 188 -7.16 7.13 -17.43
CA VAL A 188 -6.49 6.07 -16.66
C VAL A 188 -6.05 4.94 -17.59
N LYS A 189 -4.78 4.53 -17.48
CA LYS A 189 -4.23 3.38 -18.19
C LYS A 189 -4.11 2.16 -17.28
N TRP A 190 -4.13 0.98 -17.88
CA TRP A 190 -3.87 -0.29 -17.20
C TRP A 190 -2.53 -0.31 -16.44
N SER A 191 -1.50 0.31 -17.02
CA SER A 191 -0.17 0.44 -16.40
C SER A 191 -0.17 1.33 -15.15
N ASP A 192 -1.14 2.23 -15.02
CA ASP A 192 -1.17 3.18 -13.91
C ASP A 192 -1.53 2.51 -12.58
N ILE A 193 -2.28 1.39 -12.63
CA ILE A 193 -2.52 0.55 -11.45
C ILE A 193 -1.19 0.01 -10.91
N ARG A 194 -0.33 -0.52 -11.79
CA ARG A 194 0.98 -1.05 -11.40
C ARG A 194 1.85 0.04 -10.78
N ARG A 195 1.96 1.18 -11.47
CA ARG A 195 2.75 2.34 -11.01
C ARG A 195 2.29 2.83 -9.63
N ALA A 196 0.98 2.90 -9.42
CA ALA A 196 0.41 3.26 -8.14
C ALA A 196 0.78 2.23 -7.05
N ILE A 197 0.59 0.93 -7.31
CA ILE A 197 0.92 -0.15 -6.37
C ILE A 197 2.40 -0.13 -6.01
N ASP A 198 3.30 -0.02 -6.99
CA ASP A 198 4.76 -0.01 -6.76
C ASP A 198 5.16 1.15 -5.85
N THR A 199 4.65 2.36 -6.12
CA THR A 199 4.93 3.53 -5.29
C THR A 199 4.29 3.42 -3.89
N MET A 200 3.06 2.90 -3.82
CA MET A 200 2.37 2.66 -2.55
C MET A 200 3.12 1.63 -1.69
N GLN A 201 3.73 0.60 -2.27
CA GLN A 201 4.47 -0.41 -1.52
C GLN A 201 5.62 0.22 -0.74
N SER A 202 6.43 1.06 -1.40
CA SER A 202 7.54 1.77 -0.73
C SER A 202 7.03 2.67 0.41
N ILE A 203 5.90 3.34 0.21
CA ILE A 203 5.28 4.19 1.25
C ILE A 203 4.77 3.34 2.42
N VAL A 204 4.08 2.23 2.15
CA VAL A 204 3.53 1.33 3.19
C VAL A 204 4.66 0.71 4.00
N GLU A 205 5.76 0.33 3.36
CA GLU A 205 6.96 -0.17 4.03
C GLU A 205 7.57 0.89 4.95
N ASP A 206 7.82 2.10 4.44
CA ASP A 206 8.42 3.18 5.21
C ASP A 206 7.51 3.61 6.38
N LEU A 207 6.18 3.65 6.19
CA LEU A 207 5.21 3.87 7.26
C LEU A 207 5.27 2.76 8.31
N GLY A 208 5.40 1.50 7.88
CA GLY A 208 5.57 0.36 8.77
C GLY A 208 6.83 0.46 9.63
N LEU A 209 7.94 0.90 9.05
CA LEU A 209 9.21 1.10 9.74
C LEU A 209 9.13 2.30 10.72
N VAL A 210 8.63 3.45 10.28
CA VAL A 210 8.55 4.66 11.12
C VAL A 210 7.59 4.50 12.29
N ILE A 211 6.41 3.93 12.04
CA ILE A 211 5.34 3.89 13.04
C ILE A 211 5.47 2.68 13.96
N ARG A 212 5.86 1.52 13.41
CA ARG A 212 5.85 0.25 14.15
C ARG A 212 7.24 -0.34 14.37
N ASN A 213 8.29 0.27 13.83
CA ASN A 213 9.65 -0.28 13.80
C ASN A 213 9.69 -1.72 13.23
N ALA A 214 8.83 -1.99 12.24
CA ALA A 214 8.62 -3.33 11.71
C ALA A 214 8.57 -3.33 10.17
N GLY A 215 9.45 -4.13 9.56
CA GLY A 215 9.44 -4.41 8.13
C GLY A 215 8.38 -5.44 7.75
N PHE A 216 8.29 -5.73 6.44
CA PHE A 216 7.44 -6.76 5.89
C PHE A 216 8.21 -7.57 4.83
N ALA A 217 7.97 -8.88 4.77
CA ALA A 217 8.66 -9.78 3.85
C ALA A 217 8.03 -9.74 2.45
N TRP A 218 8.25 -8.65 1.70
CA TRP A 218 7.66 -8.45 0.37
C TRP A 218 8.02 -9.57 -0.61
N GLU A 219 9.28 -10.02 -0.64
CA GLU A 219 9.71 -11.12 -1.52
C GLU A 219 8.89 -12.40 -1.31
N MET A 220 8.59 -12.74 -0.05
CA MET A 220 7.78 -13.92 0.26
C MET A 220 6.33 -13.75 -0.23
N LEU A 221 5.78 -12.54 -0.11
CA LEU A 221 4.44 -12.23 -0.66
C LEU A 221 4.46 -12.34 -2.19
N ASP A 222 5.49 -11.82 -2.85
CA ASP A 222 5.64 -11.83 -4.32
C ASP A 222 5.69 -13.26 -4.86
N GLU A 223 6.45 -14.13 -4.20
CA GLU A 223 6.50 -15.55 -4.51
C GLU A 223 5.14 -16.24 -4.35
N GLN A 224 4.43 -15.95 -3.26
CA GLN A 224 3.10 -16.52 -2.99
C GLN A 224 2.08 -16.07 -4.03
N LEU A 225 2.01 -14.77 -4.31
CA LEU A 225 1.09 -14.19 -5.30
C LEU A 225 1.38 -14.70 -6.71
N THR A 226 2.66 -14.77 -7.08
CA THR A 226 3.09 -15.32 -8.38
C THR A 226 2.65 -16.78 -8.52
N ARG A 227 2.85 -17.59 -7.48
CA ARG A 227 2.46 -19.01 -7.48
C ARG A 227 0.94 -19.17 -7.57
N ALA A 228 0.19 -18.42 -6.75
CA ALA A 228 -1.26 -18.48 -6.71
C ALA A 228 -1.89 -18.02 -8.03
N SER A 229 -1.41 -16.90 -8.59
CA SER A 229 -1.88 -16.38 -9.87
C SER A 229 -1.61 -17.34 -11.03
N LYS A 230 -0.39 -17.89 -11.12
CA LYS A 230 -0.05 -18.92 -12.13
C LYS A 230 -0.95 -20.14 -12.01
N ALA A 231 -1.18 -20.64 -10.79
CA ALA A 231 -2.04 -21.78 -10.55
C ALA A 231 -3.50 -21.49 -10.97
N PHE A 232 -4.02 -20.30 -10.64
CA PHE A 232 -5.38 -19.88 -11.00
C PHE A 232 -5.59 -19.82 -12.52
N TRP A 233 -4.62 -19.28 -13.25
CA TRP A 233 -4.73 -19.12 -14.70
C TRP A 233 -4.34 -20.37 -15.50
N SER A 234 -3.64 -21.31 -14.88
CA SER A 234 -3.29 -22.58 -15.52
C SER A 234 -4.54 -23.36 -15.94
N VAL A 235 -4.46 -24.06 -17.07
CA VAL A 235 -5.51 -25.01 -17.47
C VAL A 235 -5.47 -26.17 -16.48
N PRO A 236 -6.60 -26.56 -15.85
CA PRO A 236 -6.62 -27.74 -15.01
C PRO A 236 -6.09 -28.92 -15.82
N LYS A 237 -5.08 -29.64 -15.32
CA LYS A 237 -4.80 -30.98 -15.83
C LYS A 237 -6.09 -31.75 -15.60
N SER A 238 -6.80 -32.07 -16.68
CA SER A 238 -8.02 -32.85 -16.62
C SER A 238 -7.80 -34.04 -15.70
N ALA A 239 -8.65 -34.17 -14.67
CA ALA A 239 -8.98 -35.48 -14.16
C ALA A 239 -9.51 -36.26 -15.37
N ALA A 240 -8.65 -37.14 -15.88
CA ALA A 240 -8.98 -38.06 -16.96
C ALA A 240 -10.05 -39.05 -16.48
#